data_AF-A0A7J4UKK6-F1
#
_entry.id   AF-A0A7J4UKK6-F1
#
_cell.length_a   1.000
_cell.length_b   1.000
_cell.length_c   1.000
_cell.angle_alpha   90.00
_cell.angle_beta   90.00
_cell.angle_gamma   90.00
#
_symmetry.space_group_name_H-M   'P 1'
#
loop_
_entity.id
_entity.type
_entity.pdbx_description
1 polymer ?
#
loop_
_entity_poly.entity_id
_entity_poly.type
_entity_poly.pdbx_seq_one_letter_code
_entity_poly.pdbx_strand_id
1 'polypeptide(L)' 'MSEVLFKDAKIQTGDRIKIPKAIVDTLNLKSGRKILIKFDVLKKRIIIEEDKK' A
#
# COMPACT_ATOMS: atom_id res chain seq x y z
N MET A 1 -3.29 15.87 7.34
CA MET A 1 -2.88 14.45 7.23
C MET A 1 -4.09 13.69 6.73
N SER A 2 -4.08 13.23 5.49
CA SER A 2 -5.28 12.72 4.83
C SER A 2 -5.34 11.20 4.98
N GLU A 3 -6.23 10.69 5.83
CA GLU A 3 -6.51 9.25 5.89
C GLU A 3 -7.59 8.93 4.83
N VAL A 4 -7.22 8.15 3.82
CA VAL A 4 -8.17 7.64 2.82
C VAL A 4 -8.55 6.22 3.22
N LEU A 5 -9.75 6.05 3.78
CA LEU A 5 -10.28 4.75 4.20
C LEU A 5 -10.98 4.07 3.02
N PHE A 6 -10.42 2.95 2.54
CA PHE A 6 -11.08 2.09 1.56
C PHE A 6 -11.86 1.00 2.30
N LYS A 7 -13.18 1.18 2.41
CA LYS A 7 -14.08 0.15 2.97
C LYS A 7 -14.17 -1.04 2.00
N ASP A 8 -14.33 -2.24 2.54
CA ASP A 8 -14.56 -3.50 1.80
C ASP A 8 -13.38 -4.12 1.02
N ALA A 9 -12.14 -3.72 1.31
CA ALA A 9 -10.98 -4.42 0.77
C ALA A 9 -10.90 -5.86 1.31
N LYS A 10 -10.78 -6.84 0.41
CA LYS A 10 -10.60 -8.26 0.73
C LYS A 10 -9.21 -8.73 0.32
N ILE A 11 -8.64 -9.66 1.09
CA ILE A 11 -7.43 -10.39 0.69
C ILE A 11 -7.76 -11.22 -0.55
N GLN A 12 -6.94 -11.08 -1.59
CA GLN A 12 -7.07 -11.88 -2.81
C GLN A 12 -6.32 -13.20 -2.67
N THR A 13 -6.58 -14.13 -3.58
CA THR A 13 -5.84 -15.39 -3.68
C THR A 13 -4.33 -15.15 -3.78
N GLY A 14 -3.55 -15.95 -3.06
CA GLY A 14 -2.09 -15.83 -3.00
C GLY A 14 -1.59 -14.64 -2.17
N ASP A 15 -2.32 -14.26 -1.11
CA ASP A 15 -1.95 -13.24 -0.13
C ASP A 15 -1.67 -11.85 -0.72
N ARG A 16 -2.42 -11.49 -1.77
CA ARG A 16 -2.28 -10.20 -2.46
C ARG A 16 -3.29 -9.18 -1.93
N ILE A 17 -2.83 -7.94 -1.77
CA ILE A 17 -3.68 -6.78 -1.47
C ILE A 17 -3.70 -5.88 -2.70
N LYS A 18 -4.89 -5.61 -3.25
CA LYS A 18 -5.05 -4.67 -4.35
C LYS A 18 -4.89 -3.25 -3.82
N ILE A 19 -3.88 -2.53 -4.30
CA ILE A 19 -3.72 -1.11 -3.99
C ILE A 19 -4.72 -0.32 -4.86
N PRO A 20 -5.62 0.47 -4.26
CA PRO A 20 -6.55 1.32 -4.98
C PRO A 20 -5.82 2.30 -5.91
N LYS A 21 -6.41 2.56 -7.08
CA LYS A 21 -5.80 3.43 -8.11
C LYS A 21 -5.46 4.83 -7.59
N ALA A 22 -6.30 5.40 -6.72
CA ALA A 22 -6.04 6.70 -6.10
C ALA A 22 -4.72 6.73 -5.30
N ILE A 23 -4.36 5.64 -4.60
CA ILE A 23 -3.08 5.54 -3.88
C ILE A 23 -1.92 5.39 -4.87
N VAL A 24 -2.09 4.56 -5.91
CA VAL A 24 -1.09 4.37 -6.98
C VAL A 24 -0.75 5.71 -7.64
N ASP A 25 -1.77 6.49 -7.99
CA ASP A 25 -1.60 7.79 -8.64
C ASP A 25 -0.94 8.81 -7.69
N THR A 26 -1.35 8.83 -6.41
CA THR A 26 -0.80 9.76 -5.40
C THR A 26 0.67 9.46 -5.07
N LEU A 27 1.03 8.18 -4.96
CA LEU A 27 2.39 7.73 -4.68
C LEU A 27 3.21 7.47 -5.96
N ASN A 28 2.70 7.83 -7.15
CA ASN A 28 3.34 7.61 -8.45
C ASN A 28 3.98 6.20 -8.60
N LEU A 29 3.27 5.19 -8.10
CA LEU A 29 3.73 3.80 -8.10
C LEU A 29 3.64 3.24 -9.51
N LYS A 30 4.78 3.07 -10.17
CA LYS A 30 4.85 2.42 -11.48
C LYS A 30 5.04 0.91 -11.34
N SER A 31 4.40 0.13 -12.22
CA SER A 31 4.66 -1.31 -12.32
C SER A 31 6.16 -1.58 -12.52
N GLY A 32 6.73 -2.46 -11.71
CA GLY A 32 8.16 -2.80 -11.74
C GLY A 32 9.05 -1.92 -10.85
N ARG A 33 8.52 -0.87 -10.20
CA ARG A 33 9.27 -0.17 -9.15
C ARG A 33 9.32 -0.99 -7.87
N LYS A 34 10.45 -0.89 -7.17
CA LYS A 34 10.59 -1.39 -5.81
C LYS A 34 9.81 -0.49 -4.85
N ILE A 35 9.16 -1.13 -3.89
CA ILE A 35 8.46 -0.46 -2.80
C ILE A 35 8.97 -1.03 -1.48
N LEU A 36 9.00 -0.19 -0.46
CA LEU A 36 9.31 -0.60 0.92
C LEU A 36 7.99 -0.90 1.63
N ILE A 37 7.85 -2.12 2.12
CA ILE A 37 6.71 -2.55 2.94
C ILE A 37 7.22 -2.72 4.37
N LYS A 38 6.75 -1.87 5.28
CA LYS A 38 7.05 -1.95 6.72
C LYS A 38 5.82 -2.40 7.47
N PHE A 39 6.00 -3.28 8.46
CA PHE A 39 4.93 -3.69 9.36
C PHE A 39 5.16 -3.13 10.76
N ASP A 40 4.28 -2.22 11.18
CA ASP A 40 4.25 -1.72 12.55
C ASP A 40 3.41 -2.68 13.40
N VAL A 41 4.10 -3.56 14.14
CA VAL A 41 3.49 -4.60 14.98
C VAL A 41 2.64 -4.00 16.09
N LEU A 42 3.07 -2.88 16.68
CA LEU A 42 2.40 -2.24 17.80
C LEU A 42 1.06 -1.64 17.37
N LYS A 43 1.06 -0.98 16.21
CA LYS A 43 -0.15 -0.36 15.66
C LYS A 43 -0.98 -1.31 14.79
N LYS A 44 -0.47 -2.52 14.51
CA LYS A 44 -1.04 -3.51 13.58
C LYS A 44 -1.31 -2.90 12.20
N ARG A 45 -0.36 -2.12 11.67
CA ARG A 45 -0.50 -1.39 10.39
C ARG A 45 0.63 -1.75 9.43
N ILE A 46 0.31 -1.77 8.14
CA ILE A 46 1.30 -1.86 7.07
C ILE A 46 1.53 -0.46 6.51
N ILE A 47 2.79 -0.07 6.36
CA ILE A 47 3.22 1.19 5.77
C ILE A 47 3.91 0.87 4.45
N ILE A 48 3.47 1.52 3.38
CA ILE A 48 4.04 1.39 2.03
C ILE A 48 4.75 2.70 1.71
N GLU A 49 6.03 2.62 1.36
CA GLU A 49 6.87 3.75 0.96
C GLU A 49 7.45 3.51 -0.44
N GLU A 50 7.67 4.59 -1.20
CA GLU A 50 8.47 4.50 -2.41
C GLU A 50 9.94 4.22 -2.07
N ASP A 51 10.55 3.25 -2.74
CA ASP A 51 12.01 3.06 -2.69
C ASP A 51 12.66 4.15 -3.57
N LYS A 52 13.19 5.21 -2.95
CA LYS A 52 13.81 6.37 -3.63
C LYS A 52 15.23 6.10 -4.17
N LYS A 53 15.59 4.83 -4.40
CA LYS A 53 16.88 4.48 -4.99
C LYS A 53 16.96 4.77 -6.48
#